data_AF-A0A157RJ99-F1
#
_entry.id   AF-A0A157RJ99-F1
#
_cell.length_a   1.000
_cell.length_b   1.000
_cell.length_c   1.000
_cell.angle_alpha   90.00
_cell.angle_beta   90.00
_cell.angle_gamma   90.00
#
_symmetry.space_group_name_H-M   'P 1'
#
loop_
_entity.id
_entity.type
_entity.pdbx_description
1 polymer ?
#
loop_
_entity_poly.entity_id
_entity_poly.type
_entity_poly.pdbx_seq_one_letter_code
_entity_poly.pdbx_strand_id
1 'polypeptide(L)'
;MRQPTIGVAALALAAAFSSAPAAAEWPERPITIVVPFPAGGGTDTFARPLAQQLGSQLGQSVVIDNKGGAGGTVGAAFAAKAQPDGYTFFMGGAHHALAPSLYKSLKYDIQKDFVPVALLAQPPQVIVVNPKLPVKDLKGLIEYAKARPGQINFGTAGKGSTHHLAGELFAMQTGIKLVDVPYQGAGPMLSALIGNQVDMAFDGLGSSATHIRGGSIKPLAVASPQRSPSFPDVPTAAEAGVPNYEVSTWYALWAPAGTPKEAVDKMTAHVTKALQSAKIKEIWASNGSAIPDMAGPAFGTFVNSEVARWAKVVKDSGVTLE
;
A
#
# COMPACT_ATOMS: atom_id res chain seq x y z
N MET A 1 -37.74 3.24 89.45
CA MET A 1 -36.48 3.36 88.67
C MET A 1 -36.82 3.29 87.18
N ARG A 2 -36.50 4.38 86.48
CA ARG A 2 -36.21 4.62 85.05
C ARG A 2 -36.72 3.64 83.95
N GLN A 3 -37.50 4.21 83.03
CA GLN A 3 -37.76 3.83 81.62
C GLN A 3 -36.44 3.78 80.78
N PRO A 4 -36.47 3.63 79.43
CA PRO A 4 -37.09 2.64 78.54
C PRO A 4 -36.00 2.02 77.60
N THR A 5 -36.32 1.13 76.66
CA THR A 5 -35.44 0.90 75.49
C THR A 5 -36.25 0.86 74.20
N ILE A 6 -35.91 1.82 73.35
CA ILE A 6 -36.48 2.15 72.04
C ILE A 6 -35.92 1.16 71.01
N GLY A 7 -36.80 0.54 70.22
CA GLY A 7 -36.41 -0.24 69.06
C GLY A 7 -35.88 0.67 67.95
N VAL A 8 -34.59 0.57 67.64
CA VAL A 8 -33.96 1.26 66.52
C VAL A 8 -34.04 0.35 65.30
N ALA A 9 -34.90 0.72 64.35
CA ALA A 9 -34.89 0.15 63.01
C ALA A 9 -33.65 0.66 62.26
N ALA A 10 -32.63 -0.19 62.12
CA ALA A 10 -31.46 0.09 61.29
C ALA A 10 -31.83 -0.16 59.82
N LEU A 11 -32.15 0.92 59.10
CA LEU A 11 -32.32 0.92 57.65
C LEU A 11 -30.92 0.71 57.02
N ALA A 12 -30.63 -0.52 56.58
CA ALA A 12 -29.40 -0.85 55.88
C ALA A 12 -29.41 -0.17 54.50
N LEU A 13 -28.67 0.93 54.38
CA LEU A 13 -28.37 1.60 53.12
C LEU A 13 -27.41 0.70 52.32
N ALA A 14 -27.95 -0.26 51.58
CA ALA A 14 -27.21 -1.02 50.58
C ALA A 14 -26.84 -0.04 49.45
N ALA A 15 -25.65 0.55 49.56
CA ALA A 15 -25.02 1.29 48.49
C ALA A 15 -24.85 0.33 47.30
N ALA A 16 -25.74 0.44 46.33
CA ALA A 16 -25.54 -0.11 44.99
C ALA A 16 -24.35 0.62 44.37
N PHE A 17 -23.15 0.08 44.58
CA PHE A 17 -22.01 0.36 43.72
C PHE A 17 -22.34 -0.23 42.35
N SER A 18 -23.09 0.53 41.55
CA SER A 18 -23.14 0.35 40.11
C SER A 18 -21.74 0.63 39.57
N SER A 19 -20.89 -0.38 39.55
CA SER A 19 -19.71 -0.40 38.70
C SER A 19 -20.21 -0.29 37.26
N ALA A 20 -20.28 0.94 36.76
CA ALA A 20 -20.36 1.16 35.33
C ALA A 20 -19.24 0.31 34.70
N PRO A 21 -19.54 -0.56 33.72
CA PRO A 21 -18.48 -1.32 33.06
C PRO A 21 -17.48 -0.30 32.55
N ALA A 22 -16.23 -0.38 33.02
CA ALA A 22 -15.16 0.44 32.48
C ALA A 22 -15.19 0.23 30.96
N ALA A 23 -15.38 1.31 30.20
CA ALA A 23 -15.33 1.22 28.76
C ALA A 23 -14.00 0.57 28.39
N ALA A 24 -14.08 -0.61 27.77
CA ALA A 24 -12.93 -1.38 27.33
C ALA A 24 -11.96 -0.47 26.56
N GLU A 25 -10.74 -0.29 27.06
CA GLU A 25 -9.79 0.66 26.46
C GLU A 25 -9.17 -0.01 25.22
N TRP A 26 -9.69 0.32 24.04
CA TRP A 26 -9.14 -0.20 22.79
C TRP A 26 -7.66 0.19 22.65
N PRO A 27 -6.75 -0.74 22.26
CA PRO A 27 -7.00 -2.17 22.00
C PRO A 27 -6.69 -3.10 23.19
N GLU A 28 -7.52 -4.12 23.40
CA GLU A 28 -7.36 -5.13 24.48
C GLU A 28 -6.78 -6.47 24.00
N ARG A 29 -6.66 -6.64 22.68
CA ARG A 29 -6.17 -7.86 22.04
C ARG A 29 -5.39 -7.53 20.76
N PRO A 30 -4.67 -8.50 20.17
CA PRO A 30 -3.93 -8.28 18.95
C PRO A 30 -4.78 -7.73 17.80
N ILE A 31 -4.16 -6.87 17.00
CA ILE A 31 -4.74 -6.27 15.79
C ILE A 31 -4.16 -7.00 14.57
N THR A 32 -5.01 -7.23 13.56
CA THR A 32 -4.60 -7.79 12.27
C THR A 32 -4.60 -6.70 11.20
N ILE A 33 -3.54 -6.63 10.41
CA ILE A 33 -3.48 -5.84 9.17
C ILE A 33 -3.44 -6.82 8.00
N VAL A 34 -4.51 -6.82 7.20
CA VAL A 34 -4.58 -7.58 5.96
C VAL A 34 -3.75 -6.87 4.89
N VAL A 35 -2.82 -7.58 4.28
CA VAL A 35 -1.97 -7.10 3.17
C VAL A 35 -2.30 -7.90 1.91
N PRO A 36 -2.66 -7.27 0.78
CA PRO A 36 -3.24 -7.96 -0.38
C PRO A 36 -2.20 -8.61 -1.30
N PHE A 37 -0.98 -8.85 -0.81
CA PHE A 37 0.12 -9.49 -1.55
C PHE A 37 0.95 -10.38 -0.64
N PRO A 38 1.69 -11.36 -1.20
CA PRO A 38 2.73 -12.10 -0.48
C PRO A 38 3.82 -11.18 0.08
N ALA A 39 4.59 -11.71 1.04
CA ALA A 39 5.74 -11.03 1.62
C ALA A 39 6.83 -10.70 0.58
N GLY A 40 7.67 -9.70 0.87
CA GLY A 40 8.79 -9.30 0.00
C GLY A 40 8.41 -8.39 -1.17
N GLY A 41 7.17 -7.90 -1.23
CA GLY A 41 6.76 -6.82 -2.13
C GLY A 41 6.65 -5.47 -1.43
N GLY A 42 6.47 -4.39 -2.21
CA GLY A 42 6.50 -3.02 -1.66
C GLY A 42 5.48 -2.75 -0.55
N THR A 43 4.28 -3.36 -0.56
CA THR A 43 3.32 -3.22 0.56
C THR A 43 3.90 -3.79 1.86
N ASP A 44 4.54 -4.96 1.80
CA ASP A 44 5.12 -5.65 2.96
C ASP A 44 6.34 -4.90 3.52
N THR A 45 7.14 -4.27 2.64
CA THR A 45 8.28 -3.41 3.03
C THR A 45 7.87 -2.31 4.00
N PHE A 46 6.69 -1.72 3.83
CA PHE A 46 6.17 -0.68 4.72
C PHE A 46 5.27 -1.25 5.83
N ALA A 47 4.56 -2.35 5.58
CA ALA A 47 3.65 -2.95 6.55
C ALA A 47 4.37 -3.47 7.79
N ARG A 48 5.46 -4.25 7.62
CA ARG A 48 6.13 -4.89 8.76
C ARG A 48 6.79 -3.90 9.73
N PRO A 49 7.55 -2.88 9.27
CA PRO A 49 8.12 -1.89 10.18
C PRO A 49 7.03 -1.08 10.88
N LEU A 50 5.95 -0.73 10.18
CA LEU A 50 4.81 -0.03 10.77
C LEU A 50 4.14 -0.88 11.85
N ALA A 51 3.83 -2.15 11.57
CA ALA A 51 3.23 -3.07 12.53
C ALA A 51 4.11 -3.25 13.78
N GLN A 52 5.43 -3.40 13.61
CA GLN A 52 6.37 -3.45 14.73
C GLN A 52 6.30 -2.16 15.58
N GLN A 53 6.33 -0.99 14.92
CA GLN A 53 6.29 0.30 15.61
C GLN A 53 4.96 0.54 16.33
N LEU A 54 3.84 0.15 15.72
CA LEU A 54 2.50 0.22 16.31
C LEU A 54 2.39 -0.72 17.50
N GLY A 55 2.91 -1.94 17.40
CA GLY A 55 2.84 -2.90 18.50
C GLY A 55 3.56 -2.40 19.76
N SER A 56 4.72 -1.77 19.59
CA SER A 56 5.42 -1.11 20.71
C SER A 56 4.65 0.08 21.28
N GLN A 57 3.87 0.81 20.48
CA GLN A 57 3.10 1.96 20.94
C GLN A 57 1.77 1.58 21.62
N LEU A 58 1.13 0.52 21.14
CA LEU A 58 -0.18 0.06 21.58
C LEU A 58 -0.10 -0.92 22.74
N GLY A 59 1.07 -1.52 23.00
CA GLY A 59 1.20 -2.60 23.98
C GLY A 59 0.51 -3.90 23.55
N GLN A 60 0.08 -3.99 22.29
CA GLN A 60 -0.59 -5.15 21.70
C GLN A 60 0.14 -5.60 20.46
N SER A 61 0.07 -6.90 20.14
CA SER A 61 0.64 -7.39 18.88
C SER A 61 -0.12 -6.84 17.69
N VAL A 62 0.60 -6.40 16.65
CA VAL A 62 0.03 -6.07 15.34
C VAL A 62 0.56 -7.09 14.33
N VAL A 63 -0.33 -7.95 13.85
CA VAL A 63 -0.02 -9.10 13.00
C VAL A 63 -0.32 -8.74 11.54
N ILE A 64 0.59 -9.10 10.64
CA ILE A 64 0.36 -8.99 9.19
C ILE A 64 -0.24 -10.31 8.68
N ASP A 65 -1.40 -10.24 8.01
CA ASP A 65 -2.03 -11.36 7.31
C ASP A 65 -1.95 -11.12 5.79
N ASN A 66 -1.06 -11.84 5.11
CA ASN A 66 -0.86 -11.71 3.67
C ASN A 66 -1.93 -12.53 2.92
N LYS A 67 -2.84 -11.84 2.22
CA LYS A 67 -3.92 -12.40 1.40
C LYS A 67 -3.76 -11.98 -0.08
N GLY A 68 -2.86 -12.66 -0.79
CA GLY A 68 -2.58 -12.38 -2.21
C GLY A 68 -3.67 -12.83 -3.19
N GLY A 69 -3.59 -12.34 -4.43
CA GLY A 69 -4.39 -12.80 -5.57
C GLY A 69 -5.08 -11.69 -6.35
N ALA A 70 -5.21 -11.88 -7.67
CA ALA A 70 -5.90 -11.00 -8.61
C ALA A 70 -5.57 -9.50 -8.45
N GLY A 71 -4.28 -9.16 -8.50
CA GLY A 71 -3.80 -7.78 -8.36
C GLY A 71 -4.14 -7.14 -7.01
N GLY A 72 -4.39 -7.95 -5.98
CA GLY A 72 -4.72 -7.52 -4.62
C GLY A 72 -6.22 -7.42 -4.31
N THR A 73 -7.09 -7.66 -5.29
CA THR A 73 -8.54 -7.57 -5.10
C THR A 73 -9.10 -8.65 -4.17
N VAL A 74 -8.47 -9.82 -4.10
CA VAL A 74 -8.85 -10.91 -3.17
C VAL A 74 -8.68 -10.48 -1.71
N GLY A 75 -7.51 -9.92 -1.37
CA GLY A 75 -7.23 -9.42 -0.02
C GLY A 75 -8.14 -8.25 0.38
N ALA A 76 -8.42 -7.35 -0.56
CA ALA A 76 -9.36 -6.25 -0.33
C ALA A 76 -10.79 -6.75 -0.09
N ALA A 77 -11.29 -7.69 -0.90
CA ALA A 77 -12.63 -8.26 -0.72
C ALA A 77 -12.75 -9.05 0.60
N PHE A 78 -11.68 -9.69 1.06
CA PHE A 78 -11.62 -10.31 2.38
C PHE A 78 -11.69 -9.25 3.49
N ALA A 79 -10.87 -8.20 3.42
CA ALA A 79 -10.82 -7.17 4.45
C ALA A 79 -12.11 -6.33 4.53
N ALA A 80 -12.77 -6.07 3.40
CA ALA A 80 -14.05 -5.39 3.33
C ALA A 80 -15.17 -6.11 4.11
N LYS A 81 -15.04 -7.44 4.27
CA LYS A 81 -16.00 -8.29 5.00
C LYS A 81 -15.54 -8.65 6.41
N ALA A 82 -14.40 -8.13 6.85
CA ALA A 82 -13.92 -8.36 8.21
C ALA A 82 -14.88 -7.73 9.23
N GLN A 83 -14.88 -8.28 10.45
CA GLN A 83 -15.68 -7.70 11.53
C GLN A 83 -15.25 -6.26 11.77
N PRO A 84 -16.17 -5.28 11.73
CA PRO A 84 -15.85 -3.87 11.89
C PRO A 84 -15.74 -3.53 13.39
N ASP A 85 -14.89 -4.24 14.12
CA ASP A 85 -14.73 -4.13 15.59
C ASP A 85 -13.46 -3.36 16.00
N GLY A 86 -12.70 -2.84 15.03
CA GLY A 86 -11.45 -2.13 15.25
C GLY A 86 -10.23 -3.02 15.42
N TYR A 87 -10.32 -4.34 15.22
CA TYR A 87 -9.17 -5.25 15.32
C TYR A 87 -8.70 -5.81 13.98
N THR A 88 -9.38 -5.46 12.88
CA THR A 88 -8.89 -5.73 11.52
C THR A 88 -8.76 -4.43 10.75
N PHE A 89 -7.61 -4.20 10.15
CA PHE A 89 -7.34 -3.11 9.23
C PHE A 89 -6.85 -3.66 7.90
N PHE A 90 -6.91 -2.83 6.88
CA PHE A 90 -6.49 -3.15 5.54
C PHE A 90 -5.35 -2.23 5.10
N MET A 91 -4.21 -2.81 4.75
CA MET A 91 -3.12 -2.07 4.13
C MET A 91 -3.04 -2.38 2.65
N GLY A 92 -3.61 -1.49 1.85
CA GLY A 92 -3.62 -1.58 0.39
C GLY A 92 -2.71 -0.54 -0.25
N GLY A 93 -2.91 -0.29 -1.54
CA GLY A 93 -2.22 0.79 -2.24
C GLY A 93 -2.93 1.27 -3.49
N ALA A 94 -2.19 1.97 -4.33
CA ALA A 94 -2.69 2.68 -5.51
C ALA A 94 -3.60 1.84 -6.41
N HIS A 95 -3.27 0.57 -6.64
CA HIS A 95 -4.06 -0.35 -7.46
C HIS A 95 -5.55 -0.44 -7.06
N HIS A 96 -5.93 -0.17 -5.81
CA HIS A 96 -7.35 -0.12 -5.43
C HIS A 96 -8.09 1.11 -5.93
N ALA A 97 -7.40 2.20 -6.23
CA ALA A 97 -8.00 3.36 -6.90
C ALA A 97 -8.20 3.12 -8.40
N LEU A 98 -7.38 2.26 -9.01
CA LEU A 98 -7.47 1.88 -10.42
C LEU A 98 -8.51 0.78 -10.65
N ALA A 99 -8.64 -0.15 -9.69
CA ALA A 99 -9.46 -1.35 -9.80
C ALA A 99 -10.93 -1.10 -10.24
N PRO A 100 -11.66 -0.08 -9.73
CA PRO A 100 -13.04 0.17 -10.16
C PRO A 100 -13.20 0.48 -11.65
N SER A 101 -12.14 1.00 -12.28
CA SER A 101 -12.14 1.33 -13.71
C SER A 101 -11.69 0.16 -14.59
N LEU A 102 -10.94 -0.79 -14.01
CA LEU A 102 -10.32 -1.88 -14.75
C LEU A 102 -11.11 -3.18 -14.71
N TYR A 103 -11.71 -3.51 -13.57
CA TYR A 103 -12.40 -4.78 -13.36
C TYR A 103 -13.91 -4.63 -13.59
N LYS A 104 -14.47 -5.46 -14.47
CA LYS A 104 -15.93 -5.50 -14.72
C LYS A 104 -16.73 -5.96 -13.50
N SER A 105 -16.17 -6.83 -12.65
CA SER A 105 -16.82 -7.34 -11.43
C SER A 105 -15.89 -7.27 -10.23
N LEU A 106 -15.85 -6.10 -9.57
CA LEU A 106 -15.16 -5.94 -8.30
C LEU A 106 -16.05 -6.41 -7.14
N LYS A 107 -15.46 -7.10 -6.15
CA LYS A 107 -16.18 -7.64 -4.97
C LYS A 107 -16.09 -6.77 -3.72
N TYR A 108 -15.64 -5.54 -3.89
CA TYR A 108 -15.56 -4.50 -2.88
C TYR A 108 -15.59 -3.12 -3.56
N ASP A 109 -15.90 -2.07 -2.81
CA ASP A 109 -15.82 -0.67 -3.20
C ASP A 109 -14.88 0.06 -2.23
N ILE A 110 -13.71 0.52 -2.72
CA ILE A 110 -12.68 1.16 -1.87
C ILE A 110 -13.18 2.43 -1.18
N GLN A 111 -14.21 3.08 -1.72
CA GLN A 111 -14.77 4.33 -1.21
C GLN A 111 -15.93 4.11 -0.23
N LYS A 112 -16.58 2.94 -0.27
CA LYS A 112 -17.79 2.66 0.55
C LYS A 112 -17.57 1.58 1.60
N ASP A 113 -16.79 0.55 1.30
CA ASP A 113 -16.59 -0.60 2.19
C ASP A 113 -15.46 -0.37 3.19
N PHE A 114 -14.83 0.81 3.15
CA PHE A 114 -13.67 1.16 3.95
C PHE A 114 -13.73 2.58 4.50
N VAL A 115 -13.20 2.76 5.71
CA VAL A 115 -12.97 4.04 6.37
C VAL A 115 -11.49 4.42 6.22
N PRO A 116 -11.16 5.57 5.62
CA PRO A 116 -9.78 6.04 5.47
C PRO A 116 -9.10 6.25 6.83
N VAL A 117 -7.90 5.69 7.01
CA VAL A 117 -7.07 5.92 8.23
C VAL A 117 -5.91 6.85 7.91
N ALA A 118 -4.99 6.43 7.03
CA ALA A 118 -3.85 7.28 6.65
C ALA A 118 -3.16 6.81 5.38
N LEU A 119 -2.57 7.77 4.67
CA LEU A 119 -1.57 7.52 3.65
C LEU A 119 -0.24 7.19 4.33
N LEU A 120 0.35 6.05 4.00
CA LEU A 120 1.52 5.52 4.70
C LEU A 120 2.82 5.83 3.96
N ALA A 121 2.86 5.63 2.64
CA ALA A 121 4.06 5.80 1.83
C ALA A 121 3.70 6.12 0.37
N GLN A 122 4.60 6.80 -0.35
CA GLN A 122 4.45 7.15 -1.77
C GLN A 122 5.77 7.01 -2.56
N PRO A 123 6.40 5.84 -2.60
CA PRO A 123 7.60 5.66 -3.41
C PRO A 123 7.27 5.78 -4.91
N PRO A 124 8.13 6.45 -5.71
CA PRO A 124 7.94 6.49 -7.14
C PRO A 124 8.13 5.10 -7.75
N GLN A 125 7.49 4.86 -8.90
CA GLN A 125 7.85 3.74 -9.75
C GLN A 125 9.24 3.97 -10.36
N VAL A 126 9.95 2.88 -10.64
CA VAL A 126 11.25 2.82 -11.27
C VAL A 126 11.20 1.76 -12.37
N ILE A 127 11.75 2.11 -13.52
CA ILE A 127 11.95 1.19 -14.64
C ILE A 127 13.26 0.46 -14.35
N VAL A 128 13.17 -0.85 -14.08
CA VAL A 128 14.32 -1.70 -13.75
C VAL A 128 14.48 -2.81 -14.76
N VAL A 129 15.72 -3.19 -15.02
CA VAL A 129 16.07 -4.28 -15.95
C VAL A 129 17.00 -5.28 -15.29
N ASN A 130 17.03 -6.51 -15.80
CA ASN A 130 18.11 -7.43 -15.48
C ASN A 130 19.44 -6.82 -16.01
N PRO A 131 20.55 -6.86 -15.24
CA PRO A 131 21.82 -6.30 -15.68
C PRO A 131 22.37 -6.92 -16.98
N LYS A 132 21.96 -8.15 -17.33
CA LYS A 132 22.35 -8.85 -18.57
C LYS A 132 21.65 -8.33 -19.83
N LEU A 133 20.55 -7.57 -19.68
CA LEU A 133 19.89 -6.95 -20.83
C LEU A 133 20.84 -5.89 -21.43
N PRO A 134 21.15 -5.94 -22.74
CA PRO A 134 22.21 -5.14 -23.36
C PRO A 134 21.76 -3.70 -23.65
N VAL A 135 21.28 -3.00 -22.62
CA VAL A 135 20.80 -1.61 -22.64
C VAL A 135 21.53 -0.84 -21.56
N LYS A 136 21.90 0.42 -21.81
CA LYS A 136 22.64 1.24 -20.83
C LYS A 136 21.74 2.20 -20.06
N ASP A 137 20.71 2.69 -20.71
CA ASP A 137 19.80 3.72 -20.23
C ASP A 137 18.38 3.49 -20.80
N LEU A 138 17.44 4.36 -20.45
CA LEU A 138 16.05 4.26 -20.91
C LEU A 138 15.92 4.40 -22.43
N LYS A 139 16.70 5.30 -23.05
CA LYS A 139 16.69 5.50 -24.50
C LYS A 139 17.13 4.22 -25.22
N GLY A 140 18.22 3.62 -24.76
CA GLY A 140 18.71 2.34 -25.26
C GLY A 140 17.70 1.22 -25.09
N LEU A 141 16.94 1.19 -23.98
CA LEU A 141 15.84 0.23 -23.81
C LEU A 141 14.74 0.44 -24.86
N ILE A 142 14.30 1.67 -25.09
CA ILE A 142 13.26 1.97 -26.09
C ILE A 142 13.72 1.57 -27.49
N GLU A 143 14.95 1.92 -27.89
CA GLU A 143 15.53 1.52 -29.17
C GLU A 143 15.65 -0.01 -29.30
N TYR A 144 16.11 -0.68 -28.24
CA TYR A 144 16.25 -2.13 -28.19
C TYR A 144 14.91 -2.84 -28.37
N ALA A 145 13.85 -2.36 -27.70
CA ALA A 145 12.51 -2.90 -27.78
C ALA A 145 11.82 -2.60 -29.12
N LYS A 146 12.03 -1.41 -29.72
CA LYS A 146 11.53 -1.09 -31.07
C LYS A 146 12.07 -2.03 -32.15
N ALA A 147 13.34 -2.42 -32.03
CA ALA A 147 13.95 -3.38 -32.95
C ALA A 147 13.47 -4.83 -32.72
N ARG A 148 12.79 -5.11 -31.60
CA ARG A 148 12.39 -6.46 -31.16
C ARG A 148 10.94 -6.47 -30.65
N PRO A 149 9.97 -6.07 -31.47
CA PRO A 149 8.59 -5.92 -31.01
C PRO A 149 8.03 -7.24 -30.48
N GLY A 150 7.56 -7.24 -29.23
CA GLY A 150 6.96 -8.42 -28.59
C GLY A 150 7.96 -9.49 -28.12
N GLN A 151 9.27 -9.21 -28.15
CA GLN A 151 10.29 -10.13 -27.62
C GLN A 151 10.77 -9.74 -26.22
N ILE A 152 10.53 -8.49 -25.81
CA ILE A 152 10.88 -8.02 -24.45
C ILE A 152 9.68 -8.27 -23.55
N ASN A 153 9.90 -9.01 -22.48
CA ASN A 153 8.88 -9.25 -21.48
C ASN A 153 9.12 -8.40 -20.23
N PHE A 154 8.05 -8.12 -19.49
CA PHE A 154 8.14 -7.45 -18.21
C PHE A 154 7.34 -8.18 -17.14
N GLY A 155 7.93 -8.30 -15.96
CA GLY A 155 7.29 -8.92 -14.82
C GLY A 155 6.33 -7.96 -14.11
N THR A 156 5.18 -8.48 -13.68
CA THR A 156 4.19 -7.71 -12.90
C THR A 156 3.80 -8.44 -11.61
N ALA A 157 3.28 -7.70 -10.63
CA ALA A 157 2.70 -8.27 -9.41
C ALA A 157 1.29 -8.86 -9.63
N GLY A 158 0.95 -9.18 -10.89
CA GLY A 158 -0.35 -9.69 -11.30
C GLY A 158 -1.13 -8.64 -12.11
N LYS A 159 -2.08 -9.13 -12.91
CA LYS A 159 -2.96 -8.27 -13.71
C LYS A 159 -3.65 -7.24 -12.81
N GLY A 160 -3.70 -5.99 -13.29
CA GLY A 160 -4.30 -4.87 -12.57
C GLY A 160 -3.50 -4.31 -11.41
N SER A 161 -2.29 -4.83 -11.14
CA SER A 161 -1.36 -4.14 -10.24
C SER A 161 -0.85 -2.84 -10.86
N THR A 162 -0.26 -1.96 -10.05
CA THR A 162 0.38 -0.74 -10.56
C THR A 162 1.53 -1.03 -11.52
N HIS A 163 2.24 -2.16 -11.35
CA HIS A 163 3.29 -2.63 -12.28
C HIS A 163 2.76 -2.85 -13.69
N HIS A 164 1.65 -3.58 -13.79
CA HIS A 164 1.02 -3.89 -15.07
C HIS A 164 0.63 -2.59 -15.79
N LEU A 165 -0.02 -1.70 -15.06
CA LEU A 165 -0.57 -0.46 -15.62
C LEU A 165 0.50 0.56 -15.97
N ALA A 166 1.60 0.59 -15.19
CA ALA A 166 2.79 1.35 -15.51
C ALA A 166 3.40 0.88 -16.83
N GLY A 167 3.55 -0.44 -17.02
CA GLY A 167 4.09 -1.01 -18.25
C GLY A 167 3.22 -0.73 -19.47
N GLU A 168 1.90 -0.89 -19.36
CA GLU A 168 0.97 -0.57 -20.45
C GLU A 168 1.01 0.92 -20.83
N LEU A 169 1.02 1.82 -19.83
CA LEU A 169 1.15 3.26 -20.07
C LEU A 169 2.47 3.59 -20.76
N PHE A 170 3.57 2.99 -20.32
CA PHE A 170 4.89 3.19 -20.91
C PHE A 170 4.95 2.70 -22.36
N ALA A 171 4.42 1.50 -22.62
CA ALA A 171 4.35 0.92 -23.96
C ALA A 171 3.54 1.81 -24.91
N MET A 172 2.38 2.28 -24.45
CA MET A 172 1.52 3.21 -25.20
C MET A 172 2.24 4.53 -25.53
N GLN A 173 2.90 5.17 -24.55
CA GLN A 173 3.57 6.46 -24.75
C GLN A 173 4.83 6.38 -25.63
N THR A 174 5.56 5.26 -25.58
CA THR A 174 6.83 5.09 -26.31
C THR A 174 6.67 4.37 -27.65
N GLY A 175 5.50 3.77 -27.90
CA GLY A 175 5.17 3.00 -29.10
C GLY A 175 5.89 1.65 -29.19
N ILE A 176 6.38 1.12 -28.07
CA ILE A 176 7.04 -0.20 -28.03
C ILE A 176 6.00 -1.29 -27.74
N LYS A 177 6.35 -2.54 -28.06
CA LYS A 177 5.53 -3.72 -27.74
C LYS A 177 6.24 -4.58 -26.71
N LEU A 178 5.64 -4.70 -25.53
CA LEU A 178 6.11 -5.53 -24.42
C LEU A 178 5.15 -6.70 -24.18
N VAL A 179 5.65 -7.75 -23.53
CA VAL A 179 4.85 -8.92 -23.10
C VAL A 179 4.73 -8.92 -21.57
N ASP A 180 3.51 -8.78 -21.03
CA ASP A 180 3.26 -8.93 -19.59
C ASP A 180 3.43 -10.38 -19.13
N VAL A 181 4.20 -10.57 -18.06
CA VAL A 181 4.36 -11.86 -17.37
C VAL A 181 3.91 -11.67 -15.91
N PRO A 182 2.68 -12.09 -15.57
CA PRO A 182 2.13 -11.87 -14.24
C PRO A 182 2.66 -12.87 -13.21
N TYR A 183 3.02 -12.36 -12.03
CA TYR A 183 3.36 -13.13 -10.84
C TYR A 183 2.35 -12.89 -9.72
N GLN A 184 2.45 -13.67 -8.63
CA GLN A 184 1.55 -13.54 -7.48
C GLN A 184 1.83 -12.30 -6.59
N GLY A 185 2.85 -11.50 -6.93
CA GLY A 185 3.26 -10.31 -6.18
C GLY A 185 4.65 -9.82 -6.62
N ALA A 186 5.07 -8.67 -6.09
CA ALA A 186 6.36 -8.07 -6.45
C ALA A 186 7.57 -8.90 -6.00
N GLY A 187 7.49 -9.62 -4.86
CA GLY A 187 8.60 -10.48 -4.39
C GLY A 187 8.97 -11.61 -5.37
N PRO A 188 7.99 -12.47 -5.78
CA PRO A 188 8.23 -13.47 -6.82
C PRO A 188 8.65 -12.86 -8.17
N MET A 189 8.05 -11.73 -8.56
CA MET A 189 8.43 -11.01 -9.79
C MET A 189 9.89 -10.56 -9.76
N LEU A 190 10.35 -9.95 -8.66
CA LEU A 190 11.74 -9.50 -8.51
C LEU A 190 12.72 -10.67 -8.51
N SER A 191 12.33 -11.81 -7.92
CA SER A 191 13.12 -13.03 -7.97
C SER A 191 13.31 -13.51 -9.41
N ALA A 192 12.25 -13.45 -10.23
CA ALA A 192 12.31 -13.78 -11.65
C ALA A 192 13.15 -12.76 -12.45
N LEU A 193 13.03 -11.46 -12.16
CA LEU A 193 13.85 -10.42 -12.78
C LEU A 193 15.34 -10.63 -12.47
N ILE A 194 15.70 -10.86 -11.22
CA ILE A 194 17.08 -11.15 -10.79
C ILE A 194 17.60 -12.42 -11.47
N GLY A 195 16.76 -13.46 -11.53
CA GLY A 195 17.05 -14.72 -12.20
C GLY A 195 17.10 -14.66 -13.72
N ASN A 196 16.86 -13.49 -14.33
CA ASN A 196 16.80 -13.30 -15.79
C ASN A 196 15.72 -14.19 -16.47
N GLN A 197 14.63 -14.45 -15.77
CA GLN A 197 13.43 -15.08 -16.32
C GLN A 197 12.49 -14.04 -16.95
N VAL A 198 12.59 -12.78 -16.50
CA VAL A 198 12.02 -11.62 -17.18
C VAL A 198 13.07 -10.55 -17.44
N ASP A 199 12.90 -9.77 -18.50
CA ASP A 199 13.90 -8.79 -18.96
C ASP A 199 13.86 -7.51 -18.13
N MET A 200 12.65 -7.08 -17.76
CA MET A 200 12.42 -5.81 -17.07
C MET A 200 11.21 -5.85 -16.14
N ALA A 201 11.05 -4.80 -15.34
CA ALA A 201 9.84 -4.53 -14.58
C ALA A 201 9.64 -3.03 -14.39
N PHE A 202 8.38 -2.66 -14.20
CA PHE A 202 7.97 -1.36 -13.67
C PHE A 202 7.58 -1.62 -12.21
N ASP A 203 8.46 -1.25 -11.27
CA ASP A 203 8.25 -1.55 -9.84
C ASP A 203 8.40 -0.30 -8.97
N GLY A 204 7.89 -0.33 -7.75
CA GLY A 204 8.12 0.75 -6.79
C GLY A 204 9.51 0.66 -6.16
N LEU A 205 10.12 1.81 -5.85
CA LEU A 205 11.35 1.83 -5.02
C LEU A 205 11.16 1.11 -3.68
N GLY A 206 9.93 1.03 -3.17
CA GLY A 206 9.58 0.25 -1.98
C GLY A 206 9.99 -1.22 -2.00
N SER A 207 10.13 -1.85 -3.17
CA SER A 207 10.64 -3.22 -3.29
C SER A 207 11.94 -3.31 -4.07
N SER A 208 12.17 -2.41 -5.04
CA SER A 208 13.38 -2.43 -5.85
C SER A 208 14.61 -1.81 -5.18
N ALA A 209 14.47 -0.93 -4.19
CA ALA A 209 15.59 -0.13 -3.67
C ALA A 209 16.79 -0.97 -3.18
N THR A 210 16.54 -2.02 -2.40
CA THR A 210 17.61 -2.91 -1.90
C THR A 210 18.31 -3.65 -3.04
N HIS A 211 17.56 -4.12 -4.03
CA HIS A 211 18.09 -4.85 -5.18
C HIS A 211 18.91 -3.96 -6.12
N ILE A 212 18.50 -2.70 -6.29
CA ILE A 212 19.23 -1.68 -7.01
C ILE A 212 20.57 -1.40 -6.32
N ARG A 213 20.57 -1.15 -5.01
CA ARG A 213 21.81 -0.91 -4.24
C ARG A 213 22.77 -2.08 -4.31
N GLY A 214 22.24 -3.31 -4.25
CA GLY A 214 23.04 -4.53 -4.39
C GLY A 214 23.48 -4.84 -5.82
N GLY A 215 23.05 -4.07 -6.83
CA GLY A 215 23.40 -4.28 -8.24
C GLY A 215 22.76 -5.51 -8.89
N SER A 216 21.86 -6.20 -8.19
CA SER A 216 21.16 -7.40 -8.69
C SER A 216 20.13 -7.07 -9.78
N ILE A 217 19.64 -5.82 -9.83
CA ILE A 217 18.86 -5.23 -10.90
C ILE A 217 19.37 -3.81 -11.18
N LYS A 218 19.16 -3.32 -12.39
CA LYS A 218 19.64 -2.00 -12.82
C LYS A 218 18.47 -1.03 -13.03
N PRO A 219 18.43 0.13 -12.35
CA PRO A 219 17.44 1.16 -12.60
C PRO A 219 17.79 1.96 -13.86
N LEU A 220 16.79 2.32 -14.65
CA LEU A 220 16.94 3.15 -15.85
C LEU A 220 16.35 4.55 -15.68
N ALA A 221 15.19 4.65 -15.04
CA ALA A 221 14.54 5.93 -14.75
C ALA A 221 13.45 5.79 -13.67
N VAL A 222 13.19 6.87 -12.93
CA VAL A 222 12.03 6.98 -12.03
C VAL A 222 10.84 7.66 -12.72
N ALA A 223 9.63 7.18 -12.47
CA ALA A 223 8.38 7.73 -13.02
C ALA A 223 7.79 8.82 -12.10
N SER A 224 8.60 9.83 -11.79
CA SER A 224 8.23 10.95 -10.93
C SER A 224 8.69 12.28 -11.52
N PRO A 225 8.06 13.41 -11.12
CA PRO A 225 8.43 14.73 -11.63
C PRO A 225 9.88 15.14 -11.27
N GLN A 226 10.41 14.63 -10.16
CA GLN A 226 11.79 14.84 -9.73
C GLN A 226 12.48 13.50 -9.45
N ARG A 227 13.82 13.50 -9.47
CA ARG A 227 14.63 12.35 -9.06
C ARG A 227 14.35 11.98 -7.61
N SER A 228 14.48 10.70 -7.29
CA SER A 228 14.40 10.26 -5.90
C SER A 228 15.67 10.67 -5.14
N PRO A 229 15.57 11.36 -3.98
CA PRO A 229 16.74 11.69 -3.17
C PRO A 229 17.58 10.46 -2.76
N SER A 230 16.95 9.29 -2.69
CA SER A 230 17.59 8.03 -2.32
C SER A 230 18.37 7.37 -3.46
N PHE A 231 18.17 7.86 -4.69
CA PHE A 231 18.82 7.41 -5.92
C PHE A 231 19.05 8.62 -6.86
N PRO A 232 19.89 9.61 -6.45
CA PRO A 232 20.03 10.88 -7.17
C PRO A 232 20.63 10.75 -8.57
N ASP A 233 21.35 9.66 -8.83
CA ASP A 233 21.97 9.37 -10.12
C ASP A 233 20.98 8.76 -11.14
N VAL A 234 19.82 8.28 -10.67
CA VAL A 234 18.78 7.72 -11.54
C VAL A 234 17.94 8.88 -12.08
N PRO A 235 17.89 9.08 -13.42
CA PRO A 235 17.14 10.18 -14.00
C PRO A 235 15.62 9.97 -13.85
N THR A 236 14.85 11.03 -14.02
CA THR A 236 13.41 10.88 -14.25
C THR A 236 13.15 10.34 -15.65
N ALA A 237 11.97 9.73 -15.87
CA ALA A 237 11.56 9.30 -17.20
C ALA A 237 11.47 10.48 -18.19
N ALA A 238 11.07 11.66 -17.69
CA ALA A 238 11.03 12.88 -18.47
C ALA A 238 12.44 13.34 -18.90
N GLU A 239 13.41 13.37 -17.99
CA GLU A 239 14.82 13.64 -18.30
C GLU A 239 15.40 12.62 -19.29
N ALA A 240 14.89 11.39 -19.25
CA ALA A 240 15.33 10.29 -20.10
C ALA A 240 14.53 10.14 -21.41
N GLY A 241 13.71 11.13 -21.78
CA GLY A 241 13.07 11.23 -23.09
C GLY A 241 11.64 10.69 -23.19
N VAL A 242 10.97 10.41 -22.06
CA VAL A 242 9.55 10.03 -22.01
C VAL A 242 8.78 11.08 -21.20
N PRO A 243 8.39 12.19 -21.84
CA PRO A 243 7.72 13.30 -21.14
C PRO A 243 6.37 12.85 -20.58
N ASN A 244 6.00 13.37 -19.41
CA ASN A 244 4.73 13.09 -18.73
C ASN A 244 4.52 11.62 -18.31
N TYR A 245 5.55 10.77 -18.34
CA TYR A 245 5.47 9.43 -17.75
C TYR A 245 5.62 9.52 -16.23
N GLU A 246 4.49 9.67 -15.56
CA GLU A 246 4.40 9.76 -14.11
C GLU A 246 3.50 8.66 -13.57
N VAL A 247 4.08 7.80 -12.73
CA VAL A 247 3.35 6.74 -12.05
C VAL A 247 3.89 6.65 -10.62
N SER A 248 3.12 7.20 -9.69
CA SER A 248 3.39 7.01 -8.26
C SER A 248 2.76 5.71 -7.77
N THR A 249 3.47 4.98 -6.93
CA THR A 249 2.87 3.96 -6.09
C THR A 249 2.69 4.53 -4.71
N TRP A 250 1.51 4.35 -4.15
CA TRP A 250 1.24 4.73 -2.78
C TRP A 250 0.62 3.58 -2.00
N TYR A 251 0.89 3.55 -0.70
CA TYR A 251 0.40 2.55 0.25
C TYR A 251 -0.33 3.26 1.37
N ALA A 252 -1.42 2.68 1.83
CA ALA A 252 -2.28 3.33 2.80
C ALA A 252 -3.02 2.32 3.68
N LEU A 253 -3.58 2.83 4.79
CA LEU A 253 -4.33 2.06 5.76
C LEU A 253 -5.81 2.48 5.75
N TRP A 254 -6.68 1.49 5.86
CA TRP A 254 -8.12 1.65 6.03
C TRP A 254 -8.62 0.73 7.15
N ALA A 255 -9.77 1.07 7.72
CA ALA A 255 -10.58 0.16 8.52
C ALA A 255 -11.80 -0.31 7.71
N PRO A 256 -12.42 -1.47 7.99
CA PRO A 256 -13.70 -1.87 7.40
C PRO A 256 -14.81 -0.85 7.69
N ALA A 257 -15.75 -0.68 6.76
CA ALA A 257 -16.94 0.15 6.99
C ALA A 257 -17.72 -0.31 8.23
N GLY A 258 -18.19 0.65 9.02
CA GLY A 258 -18.87 0.39 10.30
C GLY A 258 -17.95 0.28 11.51
N THR A 259 -16.62 0.35 11.33
CA THR A 259 -15.68 0.31 12.46
C THR A 259 -15.94 1.49 13.41
N PRO A 260 -15.98 1.27 14.74
CA PRO A 260 -16.18 2.34 15.71
C PRO A 260 -15.24 3.51 15.48
N LYS A 261 -15.80 4.73 15.44
CA LYS A 261 -15.04 5.96 15.21
C LYS A 261 -13.86 6.10 16.18
N GLU A 262 -14.04 5.72 17.44
CA GLU A 262 -12.99 5.77 18.44
C GLU A 262 -11.77 4.90 18.07
N ALA A 263 -11.98 3.68 17.58
CA ALA A 263 -10.90 2.79 17.15
C ALA A 263 -10.18 3.34 15.90
N VAL A 264 -10.92 3.92 14.96
CA VAL A 264 -10.35 4.58 13.77
C VAL A 264 -9.51 5.79 14.17
N ASP A 265 -10.02 6.65 15.06
CA ASP A 265 -9.33 7.86 15.51
C ASP A 265 -8.06 7.49 16.29
N LYS A 266 -8.13 6.52 17.20
CA LYS A 266 -6.95 6.02 17.94
C LYS A 266 -5.92 5.41 16.98
N MET A 267 -6.32 4.53 16.06
CA MET A 267 -5.39 3.98 15.07
C MET A 267 -4.76 5.09 14.22
N THR A 268 -5.53 6.07 13.78
CA THR A 268 -5.04 7.22 13.00
C THR A 268 -3.97 7.99 13.78
N ALA A 269 -4.20 8.25 15.06
CA ALA A 269 -3.24 8.93 15.92
C ALA A 269 -1.95 8.13 16.11
N HIS A 270 -2.06 6.81 16.33
CA HIS A 270 -0.90 5.92 16.48
C HIS A 270 -0.10 5.80 15.19
N VAL A 271 -0.76 5.65 14.03
CA VAL A 271 -0.09 5.62 12.72
C VAL A 271 0.64 6.94 12.47
N THR A 272 -0.03 8.07 12.68
CA THR A 272 0.58 9.40 12.50
C THR A 272 1.81 9.56 13.39
N LYS A 273 1.73 9.15 14.66
CA LYS A 273 2.88 9.16 15.59
C LYS A 273 4.00 8.20 15.15
N ALA A 274 3.66 6.99 14.70
CA ALA A 274 4.61 6.00 14.21
C ALA A 274 5.43 6.52 13.03
N LEU A 275 4.76 7.15 12.06
CA LEU A 275 5.39 7.77 10.89
C LEU A 275 6.38 8.89 11.25
N GLN A 276 6.25 9.50 12.43
CA GLN A 276 7.19 10.53 12.90
C GLN A 276 8.45 9.97 13.58
N SER A 277 8.50 8.68 13.91
CA SER A 277 9.66 8.06 14.54
C SER A 277 10.89 8.06 13.62
N ALA A 278 12.08 8.24 14.21
CA ALA A 278 13.33 8.28 13.44
C ALA A 278 13.56 7.00 12.63
N LYS A 279 13.29 5.83 13.24
CA LYS A 279 13.42 4.52 12.59
C LYS A 279 12.52 4.40 11.35
N ILE A 280 11.26 4.83 11.44
CA ILE A 280 10.34 4.77 10.29
C ILE A 280 10.77 5.75 9.20
N LYS A 281 11.16 6.99 9.56
CA LYS A 281 11.69 7.99 8.62
C LYS A 281 12.88 7.47 7.83
N GLU A 282 13.84 6.83 8.51
CA GLU A 282 15.02 6.25 7.87
C GLU A 282 14.64 5.11 6.90
N ILE A 283 13.80 4.18 7.35
CA ILE A 283 13.35 3.07 6.50
C ILE A 283 12.60 3.60 5.28
N TRP A 284 11.71 4.58 5.44
CA TRP A 284 10.94 5.16 4.33
C TRP A 284 11.84 5.86 3.33
N ALA A 285 12.75 6.70 3.80
CA ALA A 285 13.72 7.39 2.95
C ALA A 285 14.58 6.37 2.21
N SER A 286 15.08 5.32 2.87
CA SER A 286 15.85 4.26 2.21
C SER A 286 15.03 3.49 1.15
N ASN A 287 13.71 3.54 1.18
CA ASN A 287 12.81 2.89 0.22
C ASN A 287 12.16 3.89 -0.74
N GLY A 288 12.71 5.10 -0.84
CA GLY A 288 12.31 6.11 -1.83
C GLY A 288 11.02 6.84 -1.51
N SER A 289 10.52 6.75 -0.27
CA SER A 289 9.32 7.45 0.19
C SER A 289 9.69 8.53 1.19
N ALA A 290 9.14 9.74 1.01
CA ALA A 290 8.97 10.66 2.12
C ALA A 290 7.85 10.16 3.06
N ILE A 291 7.76 10.75 4.25
CA ILE A 291 6.61 10.53 5.14
C ILE A 291 5.43 11.38 4.64
N PRO A 292 4.29 10.78 4.28
CA PRO A 292 3.11 11.55 3.91
C PRO A 292 2.46 12.20 5.14
N ASP A 293 1.69 13.26 4.92
CA ASP A 293 0.99 14.02 5.97
C ASP A 293 -0.56 13.96 5.82
N MET A 294 -1.06 12.97 5.08
CA MET A 294 -2.50 12.81 4.84
C MET A 294 -3.10 11.69 5.71
N ALA A 295 -4.06 12.06 6.55
CA ALA A 295 -4.78 11.13 7.42
C ALA A 295 -6.30 11.42 7.44
N GLY A 296 -7.08 10.43 7.85
CA GLY A 296 -8.53 10.51 8.00
C GLY A 296 -9.23 11.10 6.76
N PRO A 297 -10.08 12.14 6.91
CA PRO A 297 -10.81 12.74 5.79
C PRO A 297 -9.93 13.26 4.65
N ALA A 298 -8.75 13.83 4.96
CA ALA A 298 -7.83 14.32 3.92
C ALA A 298 -7.33 13.18 3.03
N PHE A 299 -7.01 12.03 3.64
CA PHE A 299 -6.67 10.83 2.90
C PHE A 299 -7.86 10.29 2.09
N GLY A 300 -9.08 10.33 2.63
CA GLY A 300 -10.30 9.99 1.89
C GLY A 300 -10.49 10.84 0.61
N THR A 301 -10.30 12.16 0.72
CA THR A 301 -10.33 13.06 -0.44
C THR A 301 -9.26 12.70 -1.48
N PHE A 302 -8.04 12.38 -1.03
CA PHE A 302 -6.98 11.91 -1.91
C PHE A 302 -7.38 10.65 -2.68
N VAL A 303 -7.91 9.62 -2.00
CA VAL A 303 -8.38 8.38 -2.65
C VAL A 303 -9.46 8.66 -3.70
N ASN A 304 -10.44 9.50 -3.38
CA ASN A 304 -11.51 9.87 -4.32
C ASN A 304 -10.95 10.55 -5.58
N SER A 305 -9.95 11.43 -5.42
CA SER A 305 -9.30 12.10 -6.53
C SER A 305 -8.51 11.14 -7.41
N GLU A 306 -7.83 10.15 -6.82
CA GLU A 306 -7.10 9.10 -7.55
C GLU A 306 -8.06 8.19 -8.33
N VAL A 307 -9.19 7.78 -7.74
CA VAL A 307 -10.21 6.98 -8.45
C VAL A 307 -10.72 7.73 -9.67
N ALA A 308 -11.08 9.01 -9.51
CA ALA A 308 -11.55 9.85 -10.61
C ALA A 308 -10.48 10.05 -11.70
N ARG A 309 -9.23 10.30 -11.30
CA ARG A 309 -8.10 10.47 -12.23
C ARG A 309 -7.88 9.21 -13.07
N TRP A 310 -7.86 8.04 -12.43
CA TRP A 310 -7.61 6.78 -13.13
C TRP A 310 -8.78 6.33 -13.99
N ALA A 311 -10.02 6.62 -13.61
CA ALA A 311 -11.18 6.42 -14.47
C ALA A 311 -11.05 7.16 -15.80
N LYS A 312 -10.53 8.39 -15.76
CA LYS A 312 -10.22 9.16 -16.98
C LYS A 312 -9.11 8.51 -17.80
N VAL A 313 -7.98 8.14 -17.18
CA VAL A 313 -6.85 7.51 -17.89
C VAL A 313 -7.27 6.22 -18.57
N VAL A 314 -8.01 5.35 -17.87
CA VAL A 314 -8.50 4.07 -18.41
C VAL A 314 -9.48 4.29 -19.58
N LYS A 315 -10.38 5.25 -19.45
CA LYS A 315 -11.30 5.63 -20.54
C LYS A 315 -10.55 6.13 -21.78
N ASP A 316 -9.53 6.96 -21.58
CA ASP A 316 -8.76 7.56 -22.66
C ASP A 316 -7.82 6.53 -23.33
N SER A 317 -7.34 5.52 -22.61
CA SER A 317 -6.43 4.48 -23.14
C SER A 317 -7.14 3.25 -23.72
N GLY A 318 -8.40 3.00 -23.34
CA GLY A 318 -9.15 1.80 -23.75
C GLY A 318 -8.70 0.50 -23.08
N VAL A 319 -7.76 0.56 -22.13
CA VAL A 319 -7.27 -0.60 -21.38
C VAL A 319 -8.37 -1.12 -20.46
N THR A 320 -8.77 -2.38 -20.59
CA THR A 320 -9.70 -3.03 -19.65
C THR A 320 -9.16 -4.39 -19.24
N LEU A 321 -9.53 -4.85 -18.05
CA LEU A 321 -9.29 -6.21 -17.61
C LEU A 321 -10.62 -6.99 -17.64
N GLU A 322 -10.56 -8.23 -18.11
CA GLU A 322 -11.68 -9.16 -18.01
C GLU A 322 -11.81 -9.78 -16.62
#